data_AF-A0A1J5F694-F1
#
_entry.id   AF-A0A1J5F694-F1
#
_cell.length_a   1.000
_cell.length_b   1.000
_cell.length_c   1.000
_cell.angle_alpha   90.00
_cell.angle_beta   90.00
_cell.angle_gamma   90.00
#
_symmetry.space_group_name_H-M   'P 1'
#
loop_
_entity.id
_entity.type
_entity.pdbx_description
1 polymer ?
#
loop_
_entity_poly.entity_id
_entity_poly.type
_entity_poly.pdbx_seq_one_letter_code
_entity_poly.pdbx_strand_id
1 'polypeptide(L)'
;MSKQKIKVAITGNIGSGKSLFSNYIEDEGFVVLKADEIGKEILADDEKVKQKIIKLFGAGSYINGKPDTKYLAQNVFSNLGKVQKINSVIHPAVISIINKKMNEELNLKPVVFVEAALIYEADMEEMFDFVVLISADEKLRMERKKSSISLSEEEFLKRDHNQIPDSEKRKRADFIFENNSTMADLKAKANLLLMMLQSSAVNE
;
A
#
# COMPACT_ATOMS: atom_id res chain seq x y z
N MET A 1 -8.33 -26.22 18.75
CA MET A 1 -8.99 -24.91 18.62
C MET A 1 -8.22 -24.13 17.57
N SER A 2 -8.88 -23.68 16.50
CA SER A 2 -8.22 -22.88 15.47
C SER A 2 -8.26 -21.42 15.91
N LYS A 3 -7.09 -20.81 16.14
CA LYS A 3 -7.00 -19.37 16.38
C LYS A 3 -7.74 -18.60 15.29
N GLN A 4 -8.53 -17.59 15.67
CA GLN A 4 -9.16 -16.69 14.71
C GLN A 4 -8.08 -16.06 13.82
N LYS A 5 -8.26 -16.19 12.51
CA LYS A 5 -7.37 -15.62 11.49
C LYS A 5 -7.84 -14.21 11.17
N ILE A 6 -6.97 -13.22 11.26
CA ILE A 6 -7.29 -11.80 11.07
C ILE A 6 -6.40 -11.19 9.98
N LYS A 7 -7.02 -10.51 9.03
CA LYS A 7 -6.41 -9.79 7.92
C LYS A 7 -6.58 -8.30 8.13
N VAL A 8 -5.47 -7.57 8.14
CA VAL A 8 -5.49 -6.12 8.41
C VAL A 8 -4.85 -5.36 7.26
N ALA A 9 -5.59 -4.42 6.67
CA ALA A 9 -5.01 -3.47 5.72
C ALA A 9 -4.38 -2.28 6.44
N ILE A 10 -3.24 -1.81 5.96
CA ILE A 10 -2.61 -0.55 6.33
C ILE A 10 -2.65 0.36 5.10
N THR A 11 -3.44 1.43 5.19
CA THR A 11 -3.65 2.40 4.10
C THR A 11 -3.39 3.84 4.57
N GLY A 12 -3.49 4.77 3.64
CA GLY A 12 -3.15 6.18 3.85
C GLY A 12 -2.49 6.79 2.64
N ASN A 13 -2.53 8.12 2.56
CA ASN A 13 -2.02 8.82 1.38
C ASN A 13 -0.49 8.87 1.34
N ILE A 14 0.06 9.31 0.22
CA ILE A 14 1.50 9.52 0.08
C ILE A 14 2.01 10.45 1.19
N GLY A 15 3.09 10.03 1.86
CA GLY A 15 3.70 10.81 2.96
C GLY A 15 3.03 10.68 4.32
N SER A 16 1.94 9.91 4.47
CA SER A 16 1.25 9.78 5.75
C SER A 16 2.02 9.00 6.82
N GLY A 17 2.99 8.16 6.42
CA GLY A 17 3.80 7.36 7.34
C GLY A 17 3.40 5.88 7.43
N LYS A 18 2.61 5.36 6.47
CA LYS A 18 2.31 3.93 6.34
C LYS A 18 3.54 3.05 6.51
N SER A 19 4.60 3.28 5.73
CA SER A 19 5.78 2.43 5.77
C SER A 19 6.53 2.51 7.11
N LEU A 20 6.46 3.65 7.81
CA LEU A 20 6.97 3.75 9.19
C LEU A 20 6.15 2.88 10.14
N PHE A 21 4.82 2.93 10.03
CA PHE A 21 3.92 2.11 10.80
C PHE A 21 4.13 0.61 10.50
N SER A 22 4.16 0.22 9.23
CA SER A 22 4.38 -1.17 8.80
C SER A 22 5.72 -1.72 9.23
N ASN A 23 6.82 -0.96 9.08
CA ASN A 23 8.13 -1.40 9.54
C ASN A 23 8.11 -1.63 11.06
N TYR A 24 7.41 -0.78 11.81
CA TYR A 24 7.26 -1.00 13.24
C TYR A 24 6.44 -2.26 13.56
N ILE A 25 5.38 -2.55 12.81
CA ILE A 25 4.61 -3.81 12.94
C ILE A 25 5.50 -5.03 12.62
N GLU A 26 6.37 -4.94 11.62
CA GLU A 26 7.38 -5.98 11.31
C GLU A 26 8.38 -6.16 12.47
N ASP A 27 8.88 -5.06 13.05
CA ASP A 27 9.80 -5.08 14.20
C ASP A 27 9.19 -5.76 15.43
N GLU A 28 7.86 -5.62 15.62
CA GLU A 28 7.10 -6.31 16.67
C GLU A 28 6.77 -7.79 16.34
N GLY A 29 7.30 -8.31 15.22
CA GLY A 29 7.25 -9.73 14.85
C GLY A 29 6.03 -10.17 14.04
N PHE A 30 5.26 -9.22 13.51
CA PHE A 30 4.12 -9.50 12.64
C PHE A 30 4.51 -9.48 11.16
N VAL A 31 3.75 -10.20 10.35
CA VAL A 31 3.96 -10.24 8.90
C VAL A 31 3.25 -9.05 8.26
N VAL A 32 3.97 -8.30 7.43
CA VAL A 32 3.42 -7.22 6.61
C VAL A 32 3.76 -7.46 5.13
N LEU A 33 2.73 -7.66 4.31
CA LEU A 33 2.89 -7.79 2.86
C LEU A 33 2.79 -6.39 2.22
N LYS A 34 3.87 -5.94 1.58
CA LYS A 34 3.94 -4.61 0.96
C LYS A 34 3.49 -4.68 -0.51
N ALA A 35 2.29 -4.17 -0.80
CA ALA A 35 1.70 -4.20 -2.14
C ALA A 35 2.54 -3.45 -3.19
N ASP A 36 3.16 -2.33 -2.79
CA ASP A 36 4.03 -1.54 -3.68
C ASP A 36 5.29 -2.30 -4.08
N GLU A 37 5.84 -3.15 -3.20
CA GLU A 37 7.00 -4.00 -3.50
C GLU A 37 6.61 -5.14 -4.42
N ILE A 38 5.52 -5.84 -4.11
CA ILE A 38 4.93 -6.88 -4.97
C ILE A 38 4.61 -6.32 -6.36
N GLY A 39 4.07 -5.11 -6.44
CA GLY A 39 3.79 -4.45 -7.72
C GLY A 39 5.04 -4.17 -8.55
N LYS A 40 6.16 -3.81 -7.91
CA LYS A 40 7.46 -3.62 -8.59
C LYS A 40 8.01 -4.95 -9.10
N GLU A 41 7.94 -6.02 -8.30
CA GLU A 41 8.34 -7.37 -8.69
C GLU A 41 7.54 -7.84 -9.91
N ILE A 42 6.21 -7.73 -9.86
CA ILE A 42 5.33 -8.08 -10.98
C ILE A 42 5.68 -7.28 -12.23
N LEU A 43 5.88 -5.96 -12.09
CA LEU A 43 6.20 -5.11 -13.22
C LEU A 43 7.52 -5.53 -13.90
N ALA A 44 8.48 -6.01 -13.11
CA ALA A 44 9.78 -6.46 -13.59
C ALA A 44 9.77 -7.86 -14.20
N ASP A 45 9.11 -8.81 -13.53
CA ASP A 45 9.33 -10.24 -13.76
C ASP A 45 8.11 -10.97 -14.36
N ASP A 46 6.90 -10.41 -14.28
CA ASP A 46 5.71 -11.04 -14.85
C ASP A 46 5.61 -10.76 -16.36
N GLU A 47 5.93 -11.77 -17.16
CA GLU A 47 5.92 -11.65 -18.62
C GLU A 47 4.52 -11.35 -19.19
N LYS A 48 3.44 -11.80 -18.56
CA LYS A 48 2.07 -11.49 -19.03
C LYS A 48 1.73 -10.02 -18.79
N VAL A 49 2.09 -9.48 -17.63
CA VAL A 49 1.91 -8.05 -17.31
C VAL A 49 2.76 -7.20 -18.25
N LYS A 50 4.02 -7.56 -18.44
CA LYS A 50 4.92 -6.89 -19.38
C LYS A 50 4.37 -6.83 -20.80
N GLN A 51 3.91 -7.94 -21.34
CA GLN A 51 3.32 -7.96 -22.70
C GLN A 51 2.08 -7.07 -22.81
N LYS A 52 1.21 -7.06 -21.78
CA LYS A 52 0.05 -6.15 -21.75
C LYS A 52 0.48 -4.68 -21.70
N ILE A 53 1.49 -4.34 -20.91
CA ILE A 53 2.01 -2.97 -20.80
C ILE A 53 2.65 -2.52 -22.11
N ILE A 54 3.49 -3.37 -22.73
CA ILE A 54 4.08 -3.09 -24.05
C ILE A 54 2.99 -2.85 -25.11
N LYS A 55 1.91 -3.65 -25.09
CA LYS A 55 0.79 -3.47 -26.00
C LYS A 55 0.05 -2.13 -25.80
N LEU A 56 -0.07 -1.67 -24.55
CA LEU A 56 -0.80 -0.44 -24.21
C LEU A 56 0.02 0.82 -24.40
N PHE A 57 1.31 0.78 -24.07
CA PHE A 57 2.17 1.95 -23.94
C PHE A 57 3.40 1.91 -24.85
N GLY A 58 3.54 0.87 -25.68
CA GLY A 58 4.62 0.73 -26.65
C GLY A 58 5.86 0.03 -26.09
N ALA A 59 6.72 -0.42 -27.01
CA ALA A 59 7.95 -1.16 -26.70
C ALA A 59 8.93 -0.38 -25.81
N GLY A 60 8.91 0.96 -25.86
CA GLY A 60 9.74 1.82 -25.01
C GLY A 60 9.41 1.73 -23.51
N SER A 61 8.32 1.06 -23.13
CA SER A 61 7.98 0.81 -21.72
C SER A 61 8.97 -0.12 -21.01
N TYR A 62 9.75 -0.89 -21.78
CA TYR A 62 10.75 -1.82 -21.27
C TYR A 62 12.07 -1.67 -22.03
N ILE A 63 13.17 -1.74 -21.28
CA ILE A 63 14.54 -1.77 -21.82
C ILE A 63 15.27 -2.99 -21.25
N ASN A 64 15.84 -3.82 -22.13
CA ASN A 64 16.54 -5.06 -21.77
C ASN A 64 15.70 -5.97 -20.85
N GLY A 65 14.39 -6.05 -21.12
CA GLY A 65 13.45 -6.85 -20.34
C GLY A 65 13.01 -6.23 -19.00
N LYS A 66 13.56 -5.08 -18.59
CA LYS A 66 13.20 -4.38 -17.35
C LYS A 66 12.33 -3.14 -17.63
N PRO A 67 11.48 -2.70 -16.68
CA PRO A 67 10.66 -1.51 -16.85
C PRO A 67 11.54 -0.26 -17.04
N ASP A 68 11.27 0.53 -18.08
CA ASP A 68 11.88 1.85 -18.23
C ASP A 68 11.08 2.84 -17.37
N THR A 69 11.56 3.05 -16.14
CA THR A 69 10.91 3.94 -15.17
C THR A 69 10.84 5.39 -15.64
N LYS A 70 11.81 5.85 -16.44
CA LYS A 70 11.82 7.20 -17.01
C LYS A 70 10.75 7.32 -18.09
N TYR A 71 10.67 6.33 -18.99
CA TYR A 71 9.63 6.28 -20.01
C TYR A 71 8.24 6.24 -19.38
N LEU A 72 8.01 5.36 -18.40
CA LEU A 72 6.73 5.22 -17.71
C LEU A 72 6.35 6.51 -16.94
N ALA A 73 7.31 7.14 -16.26
CA ALA A 73 7.08 8.43 -15.59
C ALA A 73 6.61 9.53 -16.56
N GLN A 74 7.29 9.65 -17.70
CA GLN A 74 6.99 10.70 -18.68
C GLN A 74 5.70 10.42 -19.46
N ASN A 75 5.47 9.17 -19.86
CA ASN A 75 4.43 8.83 -20.82
C ASN A 75 3.16 8.28 -20.18
N VAL A 76 3.23 7.74 -18.95
CA VAL A 76 2.10 7.08 -18.27
C VAL A 76 1.71 7.86 -17.02
N PHE A 77 2.63 8.07 -16.09
CA PHE A 77 2.32 8.67 -14.78
C PHE A 77 2.00 10.17 -14.83
N SER A 78 2.20 10.83 -15.98
CA SER A 78 1.80 12.21 -16.24
C SER A 78 0.32 12.37 -16.61
N ASN A 79 -0.40 11.29 -16.89
CA ASN A 79 -1.80 11.33 -17.34
C ASN A 79 -2.69 10.38 -16.53
N LEU A 80 -3.70 10.93 -15.85
CA LEU A 80 -4.66 10.19 -15.02
C LEU A 80 -5.28 8.97 -15.73
N GLY A 81 -5.75 9.14 -16.97
CA GLY A 81 -6.36 8.04 -17.73
C GLY A 81 -5.38 6.93 -18.07
N LYS A 82 -4.10 7.25 -18.28
CA LYS A 82 -3.04 6.25 -18.48
C LYS A 82 -2.63 5.57 -17.17
N VAL A 83 -2.62 6.29 -16.05
CA VAL A 83 -2.43 5.73 -14.71
C VAL A 83 -3.49 4.68 -14.42
N GLN A 84 -4.77 4.99 -14.67
CA GLN A 84 -5.86 4.03 -14.51
C GLN A 84 -5.68 2.80 -15.40
N LYS A 85 -5.28 2.99 -16.67
CA LYS A 85 -5.03 1.88 -17.60
C LYS A 85 -3.90 0.96 -17.13
N ILE A 86 -2.75 1.51 -16.73
CA ILE A 86 -1.64 0.67 -16.26
C ILE A 86 -2.01 -0.07 -14.96
N ASN A 87 -2.70 0.63 -14.06
CA ASN A 87 -3.20 0.06 -12.81
C ASN A 87 -4.22 -1.06 -13.04
N SER A 88 -5.08 -0.95 -14.05
CA SER A 88 -6.02 -2.03 -14.43
C SER A 88 -5.33 -3.33 -14.88
N VAL A 89 -4.07 -3.24 -15.33
CA VAL A 89 -3.25 -4.41 -15.68
C VAL A 89 -2.52 -4.96 -14.47
N ILE A 90 -1.98 -4.08 -13.62
CA ILE A 90 -1.13 -4.44 -12.48
C ILE A 90 -1.96 -4.94 -11.29
N HIS A 91 -3.04 -4.25 -10.92
CA HIS A 91 -3.81 -4.55 -9.70
C HIS A 91 -4.32 -5.99 -9.64
N PRO A 92 -4.90 -6.59 -10.70
CA PRO A 92 -5.35 -7.98 -10.64
C PRO A 92 -4.21 -8.96 -10.32
N ALA A 93 -3.01 -8.73 -10.86
CA ALA A 93 -1.84 -9.56 -10.58
C ALA A 93 -1.36 -9.35 -9.13
N VAL A 94 -1.29 -8.10 -8.66
CA VAL A 94 -0.91 -7.77 -7.27
C VAL A 94 -1.88 -8.40 -6.27
N ILE A 95 -3.19 -8.24 -6.49
CA ILE A 95 -4.24 -8.79 -5.62
C ILE A 95 -4.14 -10.32 -5.56
N SER A 96 -3.90 -10.97 -6.69
CA SER A 96 -3.70 -12.42 -6.74
C SER A 96 -2.52 -12.89 -5.89
N ILE A 97 -1.36 -12.21 -6.01
CA ILE A 97 -0.18 -12.54 -5.21
C ILE A 97 -0.39 -12.23 -3.73
N ILE A 98 -1.00 -11.09 -3.40
CA ILE A 98 -1.32 -10.73 -2.01
C ILE A 98 -2.23 -11.78 -1.39
N ASN A 99 -3.32 -12.16 -2.07
CA ASN A 99 -4.24 -13.19 -1.58
C ASN A 99 -3.53 -14.53 -1.34
N LYS A 100 -2.66 -14.93 -2.27
CA LYS A 100 -1.87 -16.16 -2.12
C LYS A 100 -0.96 -16.08 -0.90
N LYS A 101 -0.07 -15.08 -0.83
CA LYS A 101 0.89 -14.90 0.27
C LYS A 101 0.17 -14.75 1.61
N MET A 102 -0.90 -13.97 1.65
CA MET A 102 -1.70 -13.75 2.86
C MET A 102 -2.29 -15.06 3.38
N ASN A 103 -2.87 -15.90 2.52
CA ASN A 103 -3.41 -17.20 2.92
C ASN A 103 -2.33 -18.18 3.38
N GLU A 104 -1.15 -18.16 2.75
CA GLU A 104 0.01 -18.95 3.17
C GLU A 104 0.47 -18.55 4.58
N GLU A 105 0.63 -17.24 4.82
CA GLU A 105 1.04 -16.69 6.12
C GLU A 105 0.00 -16.94 7.22
N LEU A 106 -1.29 -16.87 6.88
CA LEU A 106 -2.38 -17.19 7.81
C LEU A 106 -2.42 -18.66 8.22
N ASN A 107 -1.67 -19.56 7.58
CA ASN A 107 -1.49 -20.93 8.08
C ASN A 107 -0.43 -21.03 9.19
N LEU A 108 0.40 -19.99 9.33
CA LEU A 108 1.52 -19.94 10.28
C LEU A 108 1.28 -18.93 11.40
N LYS A 109 0.59 -17.83 11.10
CA LYS A 109 0.37 -16.69 11.99
C LYS A 109 -1.13 -16.38 12.06
N PRO A 110 -1.64 -15.99 13.24
CA PRO A 110 -3.06 -15.65 13.39
C PRO A 110 -3.41 -14.28 12.79
N VAL A 111 -2.43 -13.40 12.59
CA VAL A 111 -2.64 -12.04 12.08
C VAL A 111 -1.65 -11.77 10.96
N VAL A 112 -2.14 -11.25 9.83
CA VAL A 112 -1.32 -10.81 8.69
C VAL A 112 -1.76 -9.42 8.27
N PHE A 113 -0.78 -8.56 8.03
CA PHE A 113 -1.01 -7.20 7.55
C PHE A 113 -0.70 -7.09 6.06
N VAL A 114 -1.36 -6.16 5.38
CA VAL A 114 -1.05 -5.75 4.01
C VAL A 114 -0.94 -4.24 3.95
N GLU A 115 0.21 -3.71 3.57
CA GLU A 115 0.40 -2.28 3.30
C GLU A 115 0.11 -1.97 1.83
N ALA A 116 -0.87 -1.10 1.56
CA ALA A 116 -1.07 -0.52 0.24
C ALA A 116 -1.64 0.91 0.35
N ALA A 117 -1.16 1.83 -0.48
CA ALA A 117 -1.75 3.18 -0.56
C ALA A 117 -3.13 3.17 -1.25
N LEU A 118 -3.37 2.17 -2.10
CA LEU A 118 -4.47 2.10 -3.06
C LEU A 118 -5.53 1.03 -2.71
N ILE A 119 -5.72 0.73 -1.42
CA ILE A 119 -6.68 -0.30 -0.98
C ILE A 119 -8.08 -0.04 -1.54
N TYR A 120 -8.55 1.22 -1.45
CA TYR A 120 -9.90 1.58 -1.86
C TYR A 120 -9.99 1.78 -3.37
N GLU A 121 -8.93 2.29 -4.00
CA GLU A 121 -8.82 2.55 -5.42
C GLU A 121 -8.74 1.26 -6.24
N ALA A 122 -8.28 0.16 -5.62
CA ALA A 122 -8.18 -1.17 -6.21
C ALA A 122 -9.28 -2.13 -5.72
N ASP A 123 -10.31 -1.62 -5.04
CA ASP A 123 -11.44 -2.40 -4.50
C ASP A 123 -10.99 -3.60 -3.64
N MET A 124 -9.92 -3.41 -2.86
CA MET A 124 -9.33 -4.46 -2.00
C MET A 124 -9.94 -4.51 -0.60
N GLU A 125 -10.80 -3.56 -0.24
CA GLU A 125 -11.36 -3.41 1.13
C GLU A 125 -11.96 -4.72 1.66
N GLU A 126 -12.79 -5.38 0.86
CA GLU A 126 -13.47 -6.64 1.21
C GLU A 126 -12.53 -7.84 1.44
N MET A 127 -11.22 -7.69 1.15
CA MET A 127 -10.24 -8.73 1.45
C MET A 127 -9.84 -8.75 2.93
N PHE A 128 -10.16 -7.70 3.69
CA PHE A 128 -9.65 -7.47 5.04
C PHE A 128 -10.77 -7.47 6.08
N ASP A 129 -10.42 -7.93 7.29
CA ASP A 129 -11.33 -7.86 8.44
C ASP A 129 -11.30 -6.46 9.07
N PHE A 130 -10.15 -5.78 8.98
CA PHE A 130 -9.96 -4.41 9.45
C PHE A 130 -9.09 -3.59 8.51
N VAL A 131 -9.39 -2.30 8.38
CA VAL A 131 -8.62 -1.31 7.66
C VAL A 131 -8.10 -0.22 8.60
N VAL A 132 -6.78 -0.10 8.67
CA VAL A 132 -6.08 0.93 9.43
C VAL A 132 -5.65 2.04 8.49
N LEU A 133 -6.23 3.23 8.66
CA LEU A 133 -5.84 4.44 7.96
C LEU A 133 -4.78 5.20 8.77
N ILE A 134 -3.58 5.31 8.20
CA ILE A 134 -2.56 6.26 8.65
C ILE A 134 -2.80 7.59 7.95
N SER A 135 -3.31 8.57 8.70
CA SER A 135 -3.63 9.93 8.23
C SER A 135 -2.55 10.92 8.64
N ALA A 136 -2.32 11.95 7.83
CA ALA A 136 -1.52 13.12 8.24
C ALA A 136 -1.89 14.35 7.38
N ASP A 137 -1.62 15.53 7.93
CA ASP A 137 -1.86 16.81 7.27
C ASP A 137 -1.06 16.90 5.97
N GLU A 138 -1.69 17.40 4.91
CA GLU A 138 -1.08 17.49 3.57
C GLU A 138 0.27 18.21 3.57
N LYS A 139 0.35 19.35 4.28
CA LYS A 139 1.58 20.12 4.41
C LYS A 139 2.72 19.27 4.98
N LEU A 140 2.44 18.53 6.05
CA LEU A 140 3.42 17.66 6.69
C LEU A 140 3.80 16.47 5.79
N ARG A 141 2.83 15.88 5.08
CA ARG A 141 3.08 14.81 4.10
C ARG A 141 3.99 15.28 2.97
N MET A 142 3.76 16.48 2.46
CA MET A 142 4.59 17.11 1.42
C MET A 142 6.01 17.35 1.93
N GLU A 143 6.16 17.99 3.10
CA GLU A 143 7.47 18.26 3.71
C GLU A 143 8.28 16.98 3.90
N ARG A 144 7.66 15.91 4.40
CA ARG A 144 8.29 14.59 4.56
C ARG A 144 8.79 14.03 3.22
N LYS A 145 8.07 14.24 2.12
CA LYS A 145 8.47 13.71 0.81
C LYS A 145 9.51 14.56 0.11
N LYS A 146 9.48 15.88 0.33
CA LYS A 146 10.56 16.79 -0.07
C LYS A 146 11.88 16.40 0.64
N SER A 147 11.85 16.10 1.94
CA SER A 147 13.06 15.78 2.70
C SER A 147 13.60 14.35 2.49
N SER A 148 12.72 13.35 2.31
CA SER A 148 13.15 11.95 2.23
C SER A 148 13.54 11.46 0.84
N ILE A 149 12.91 11.97 -0.23
CA ILE A 149 13.04 11.42 -1.59
C ILE A 149 13.27 12.55 -2.62
N SER A 150 13.48 13.79 -2.17
CA SER A 150 13.64 14.97 -3.04
C SER A 150 12.52 15.11 -4.07
N LEU A 151 11.29 14.73 -3.69
CA LEU A 151 10.14 14.80 -4.58
C LEU A 151 9.75 16.27 -4.77
N SER A 152 9.52 16.67 -6.02
CA SER A 152 8.99 18.02 -6.28
C SER A 152 7.56 18.14 -5.77
N GLU A 153 7.14 19.39 -5.52
CA GLU A 153 5.75 19.67 -5.12
C GLU A 153 4.74 19.23 -6.17
N GLU A 154 5.06 19.44 -7.45
CA GLU A 154 4.22 19.01 -8.56
C GLU A 154 4.07 17.48 -8.61
N GLU A 155 5.16 16.73 -8.42
CA GLU A 155 5.10 15.26 -8.35
C GLU A 155 4.34 14.77 -7.12
N PHE A 156 4.44 15.47 -6.00
CA PHE A 156 3.69 15.14 -4.79
C PHE A 156 2.20 15.30 -5.03
N LEU A 157 1.76 16.47 -5.52
CA LEU A 157 0.36 16.75 -5.81
C LEU A 157 -0.21 15.80 -6.86
N LYS A 158 0.55 15.50 -7.92
CA LYS A 158 0.16 14.49 -8.91
C LYS A 158 -0.12 13.12 -8.28
N ARG A 159 0.73 12.67 -7.35
CA ARG A 159 0.54 11.38 -6.68
C ARG A 159 -0.60 11.42 -5.66
N ASP A 160 -0.76 12.53 -4.94
CA ASP A 160 -1.81 12.68 -3.95
C ASP A 160 -3.20 12.74 -4.61
N HIS A 161 -3.34 13.48 -5.70
CA HIS A 161 -4.60 13.58 -6.45
C HIS A 161 -5.00 12.29 -7.18
N ASN A 162 -4.07 11.35 -7.37
CA ASN A 162 -4.37 10.03 -7.91
C ASN A 162 -4.96 9.07 -6.85
N GLN A 163 -5.03 9.50 -5.59
CA GLN A 163 -5.53 8.72 -4.47
C GLN A 163 -6.89 9.27 -4.04
N ILE A 164 -7.75 8.40 -3.52
CA ILE A 164 -8.97 8.80 -2.83
C ILE A 164 -8.56 9.73 -1.66
N PRO A 165 -9.22 10.89 -1.48
CA PRO A 165 -8.88 11.83 -0.42
C PRO A 165 -8.94 11.20 0.97
N ASP A 166 -8.04 11.63 1.86
CA ASP A 166 -7.98 11.16 3.25
C ASP A 166 -9.35 11.26 3.96
N SER A 167 -10.09 12.35 3.71
CA SER A 167 -11.45 12.56 4.24
C SER A 167 -12.45 11.48 3.84
N GLU A 168 -12.33 10.92 2.64
CA GLU A 168 -13.17 9.80 2.18
C GLU A 168 -12.68 8.47 2.75
N LYS A 169 -11.36 8.27 2.87
CA LYS A 169 -10.77 7.09 3.51
C LYS A 169 -11.20 6.98 4.98
N ARG A 170 -11.29 8.11 5.69
CA ARG A 170 -11.74 8.18 7.09
C ARG A 170 -13.17 7.69 7.30
N LYS A 171 -14.04 7.78 6.29
CA LYS A 171 -15.43 7.30 6.40
C LYS A 171 -15.55 5.77 6.33
N ARG A 172 -14.49 5.11 5.84
CA ARG A 172 -14.47 3.67 5.53
C ARG A 172 -13.55 2.87 6.44
N ALA A 173 -12.53 3.52 7.03
CA ALA A 173 -11.55 2.85 7.87
C ALA A 173 -12.10 2.49 9.26
N ASP A 174 -11.77 1.29 9.75
CA ASP A 174 -12.08 0.85 11.10
C ASP A 174 -11.23 1.57 12.16
N PHE A 175 -9.97 1.83 11.83
CA PHE A 175 -9.03 2.53 12.70
C PHE A 175 -8.40 3.72 11.97
N ILE A 176 -8.38 4.89 12.62
CA ILE A 176 -7.77 6.10 12.08
C ILE A 176 -6.64 6.55 13.01
N PHE A 177 -5.40 6.46 12.53
CA PHE A 177 -4.21 6.86 13.27
C PHE A 177 -3.58 8.11 12.64
N GLU A 178 -3.80 9.25 13.31
CA GLU A 178 -3.18 10.51 12.90
C GLU A 178 -1.68 10.53 13.24
N ASN A 179 -0.86 10.81 12.25
CA ASN A 179 0.60 10.88 12.33
C ASN A 179 1.09 12.33 12.10
N ASN A 180 0.51 13.25 12.87
CA ASN A 180 0.85 14.67 12.89
C ASN A 180 1.83 15.06 14.02
N SER A 181 2.12 14.12 14.94
CA SER A 181 2.98 14.32 16.10
C SER A 181 4.29 13.54 15.95
N THR A 182 4.73 12.85 17.00
CA THR A 182 6.01 12.14 17.04
C THR A 182 5.89 10.70 16.54
N MET A 183 7.03 10.12 16.18
CA MET A 183 7.12 8.68 15.89
C MET A 183 6.72 7.83 17.10
N ALA A 184 6.99 8.28 18.33
CA ALA A 184 6.62 7.57 19.54
C ALA A 184 5.09 7.47 19.69
N ASP A 185 4.36 8.54 19.35
CA ASP A 185 2.90 8.54 19.41
C ASP A 185 2.30 7.55 18.40
N LEU A 186 2.88 7.47 17.20
CA LEU A 186 2.43 6.51 16.18
C LEU A 186 2.71 5.07 16.63
N LYS A 187 3.87 4.80 17.24
CA LYS A 187 4.21 3.50 17.81
C LYS A 187 3.28 3.11 18.96
N ALA A 188 2.89 4.06 19.81
CA ALA A 188 1.93 3.81 20.88
C ALA A 188 0.55 3.37 20.30
N LYS A 189 0.10 4.00 19.21
CA LYS A 189 -1.13 3.59 18.50
C LYS A 189 -1.00 2.20 17.89
N ALA A 190 0.16 1.88 17.29
CA ALA A 190 0.45 0.54 16.78
C ALA A 190 0.39 -0.51 17.90
N ASN A 191 1.01 -0.25 19.05
CA ASN A 191 0.99 -1.16 20.19
C ASN A 191 -0.43 -1.42 20.71
N LEU A 192 -1.25 -0.38 20.81
CA LEU A 192 -2.64 -0.53 21.19
C LEU A 192 -3.40 -1.44 20.21
N LEU A 193 -3.22 -1.22 18.90
CA LEU A 193 -3.82 -2.09 17.88
C LEU A 193 -3.35 -3.55 18.04
N LEU A 194 -2.04 -3.77 18.20
CA LEU A 194 -1.48 -5.11 18.34
C LEU A 194 -2.04 -5.83 19.56
N MET A 195 -2.18 -5.14 20.71
CA MET A 195 -2.80 -5.69 21.92
C MET A 195 -4.25 -6.10 21.68
N MET A 196 -5.03 -5.29 20.96
CA MET A 196 -6.42 -5.61 20.61
C MET A 196 -6.49 -6.85 19.71
N LEU A 197 -5.68 -6.89 18.64
CA LEU A 197 -5.67 -7.99 17.68
C LEU A 197 -5.20 -9.30 18.32
N GLN A 198 -4.19 -9.25 19.19
CA GLN A 198 -3.71 -10.43 19.92
C GLN A 198 -4.75 -10.95 20.91
N SER A 199 -5.46 -10.07 21.62
CA SER A 199 -6.53 -10.47 22.54
C SER A 199 -7.65 -11.19 21.79
N SER A 200 -8.05 -10.69 20.62
CA SER A 200 -9.05 -11.34 19.76
C SER A 200 -8.56 -12.66 19.15
N ALA A 201 -7.26 -12.77 18.82
CA ALA A 201 -6.67 -13.99 18.26
C ALA A 201 -6.42 -15.12 19.29
N VAL A 202 -6.45 -14.80 20.59
CA VAL A 202 -6.20 -15.75 21.70
C VAL A 202 -7.48 -16.21 22.38
N ASN A 203 -8.55 -15.40 22.35
CA ASN A 203 -9.83 -15.74 22.97
C ASN A 203 -10.66 -16.67 22.06
N GLU A 204 -10.26 -17.95 21.96
CA GLU A 204 -11.13 -19.11 21.62
C GLU A 204 -10.44 -20.47 21.89
#